data_AF-A0A0C2F2J0-F1
#
_entry.id   AF-A0A0C2F2J0-F1
#
_cell.length_a   1.000
_cell.length_b   1.000
_cell.length_c   1.000
_cell.angle_alpha   90.00
_cell.angle_beta   90.00
_cell.angle_gamma   90.00
#
_symmetry.space_group_name_H-M   'P 1'
#
loop_
_entity.id
_entity.type
_entity.pdbx_description
1 polymer ?
#
loop_
_entity_poly.entity_id
_entity_poly.type
_entity_poly.pdbx_seq_one_letter_code
_entity_poly.pdbx_strand_id
1 'polypeptide(L)' 'MDRKLADAHDQMLELAEVLTQVLVKNVPGLDEALAEEASIFMAKNRGIFAAAFKNNAAALADLDKPEPHE' A
#
# COMPACT_ATOMS: atom_id res chain seq x y z
N MET A 1 6.47 -21.81 10.41
CA MET A 1 5.49 -21.09 9.56
C MET A 1 5.61 -19.57 9.78
N ASP A 2 6.06 -19.13 10.96
CA ASP A 2 6.21 -17.71 11.34
C ASP A 2 7.20 -16.91 10.50
N ARG A 3 8.31 -17.52 10.08
CA ARG A 3 9.35 -16.80 9.33
C ARG A 3 8.83 -16.20 8.01
N LYS A 4 8.04 -16.93 7.24
CA LYS A 4 7.50 -16.44 5.96
C LYS A 4 6.50 -15.29 6.14
N LEU A 5 5.74 -15.32 7.23
CA LEU A 5 4.80 -14.25 7.57
C LEU A 5 5.55 -13.00 8.03
N ALA A 6 6.60 -13.17 8.84
CA ALA A 6 7.49 -12.09 9.23
C ALA A 6 8.17 -11.45 8.01
N ASP A 7 8.77 -12.27 7.12
CA ASP A 7 9.43 -11.77 5.91
C ASP A 7 8.46 -10.98 5.00
N ALA A 8 7.20 -11.43 4.89
CA ALA A 8 6.18 -10.73 4.11
C ALA A 8 5.72 -9.41 4.76
N HIS A 9 5.64 -9.39 6.09
CA HIS A 9 5.33 -8.18 6.86
C HIS A 9 6.45 -7.14 6.75
N ASP A 10 7.70 -7.56 6.85
CA ASP A 10 8.87 -6.68 6.74
C ASP A 10 8.94 -6.04 5.35
N GLN A 11 8.72 -6.82 4.28
CA GLN A 11 8.65 -6.29 2.91
C GLN A 11 7.50 -5.30 2.71
N MET A 12 6.37 -5.49 3.40
CA MET A 12 5.25 -4.57 3.33
C MET A 12 5.61 -3.23 4.00
N LEU A 13 6.26 -3.27 5.17
CA LEU A 13 6.71 -2.06 5.86
C LEU A 13 7.78 -1.31 5.06
N GLU A 14 8.76 -2.02 4.50
CA GLU A 14 9.79 -1.44 3.64
C GLU A 14 9.18 -0.71 2.43
N LEU A 15 8.19 -1.34 1.77
CA LEU A 15 7.47 -0.71 0.66
C LEU A 15 6.71 0.55 1.10
N ALA A 16 6.03 0.50 2.24
CA ALA A 16 5.30 1.65 2.77
C ALA A 16 6.23 2.81 3.08
N GLU A 17 7.38 2.55 3.71
CA GLU A 17 8.37 3.58 4.04
C GLU A 17 8.88 4.31 2.79
N VAL A 18 9.26 3.54 1.75
CA VAL A 18 9.74 4.12 0.49
C VAL A 18 8.64 4.92 -0.22
N LEU A 19 7.39 4.43 -0.20
CA LEU A 19 6.24 5.15 -0.76
C LEU A 19 6.01 6.47 -0.03
N THR A 20 6.02 6.49 1.31
CA THR A 20 5.84 7.70 2.12
C THR A 20 6.87 8.76 1.75
N GLN A 21 8.15 8.36 1.70
CA GLN A 21 9.25 9.28 1.33
C GLN A 21 9.05 9.87 -0.06
N VAL A 22 8.66 9.04 -1.04
CA VAL A 22 8.41 9.50 -2.41
C VAL A 22 7.21 10.45 -2.46
N LEU A 23 6.12 10.14 -1.77
CA LEU A 23 4.90 10.94 -1.78
C LEU A 23 5.12 12.31 -1.12
N VAL A 24 5.69 12.37 0.08
CA VAL A 24 6.00 13.63 0.77
C VAL A 24 6.93 14.51 -0.06
N LYS A 25 7.94 13.92 -0.72
CA LYS A 25 8.89 14.66 -1.54
C LYS A 25 8.30 15.21 -2.84
N ASN A 26 7.32 14.51 -3.44
CA ASN A 26 6.84 14.82 -4.79
C ASN A 26 5.42 15.39 -4.84
N VAL A 27 4.68 15.38 -3.74
CA VAL A 27 3.33 15.93 -3.64
C VAL A 27 3.35 17.13 -2.68
N PRO A 28 3.52 18.38 -3.19
CA PRO A 28 3.59 19.56 -2.35
C PRO A 28 2.33 19.72 -1.49
N GLY A 29 2.51 19.91 -0.18
CA GLY A 29 1.41 20.08 0.76
C GLY A 29 0.74 18.78 1.20
N LEU A 30 1.24 17.61 0.79
CA LEU A 30 0.84 16.35 1.39
C LEU A 30 1.45 16.23 2.79
N ASP A 31 0.58 15.98 3.77
CA ASP A 31 0.97 15.75 5.15
C ASP A 31 1.68 14.38 5.30
N GLU A 32 2.70 14.32 6.16
CA GLU A 32 3.51 13.12 6.35
C GLU A 32 2.70 11.97 6.95
N ALA A 33 1.82 12.23 7.92
CA ALA A 33 1.00 11.18 8.53
C ALA A 33 -0.01 10.62 7.52
N LEU A 34 -0.61 11.49 6.70
CA LEU A 34 -1.51 11.04 5.63
C LEU A 34 -0.77 10.26 4.54
N ALA A 35 0.47 10.66 4.20
CA ALA A 35 1.30 9.93 3.26
C ALA A 35 1.67 8.54 3.79
N GLU A 36 1.94 8.41 5.10
CA GLU A 36 2.19 7.13 5.75
C GLU A 36 0.96 6.22 5.72
N GLU A 37 -0.20 6.74 6.13
CA GLU A 37 -1.46 5.97 6.12
C GLU A 37 -1.80 5.45 4.71
N ALA A 38 -1.69 6.31 3.70
CA ALA A 38 -1.91 5.95 2.31
C ALA A 38 -0.90 4.87 1.83
N SER A 39 0.37 5.02 2.20
CA SER A 39 1.45 4.11 1.80
C SER A 39 1.29 2.73 2.43
N ILE A 40 0.89 2.66 3.71
CA ILE A 40 0.57 1.39 4.39
C ILE A 40 -0.62 0.70 3.74
N PHE A 41 -1.68 1.44 3.39
CA PHE A 41 -2.82 0.90 2.67
C PHE A 41 -2.40 0.31 1.30
N MET A 42 -1.58 1.05 0.54
CA MET A 42 -1.06 0.59 -0.75
C MET A 42 -0.18 -0.66 -0.59
N ALA A 43 0.69 -0.69 0.42
CA ALA A 43 1.60 -1.81 0.66
C ALA A 43 0.86 -3.10 1.09
N LYS A 44 -0.14 -2.97 1.97
CA LYS A 44 -1.05 -4.09 2.34
C LYS A 44 -1.75 -4.68 1.11
N ASN A 45 -2.11 -3.83 0.16
CA ASN A 45 -2.81 -4.20 -1.06
C ASN A 45 -1.89 -4.26 -2.30
N ARG A 46 -0.59 -4.48 -2.11
CA ARG A 46 0.43 -4.33 -3.18
C ARG A 46 0.11 -5.09 -4.46
N GLY A 47 -0.55 -6.25 -4.37
CA GLY A 47 -0.93 -7.05 -5.54
C GLY A 47 -1.96 -6.36 -6.42
N ILE A 48 -2.96 -5.72 -5.81
CA ILE A 48 -4.02 -5.01 -6.52
C ILE A 48 -3.45 -3.73 -7.15
N PHE A 49 -2.66 -2.97 -6.39
CA PHE A 49 -1.98 -1.78 -6.92
C PHE A 49 -1.01 -2.15 -8.04
N ALA A 50 -0.24 -3.24 -7.93
CA ALA A 50 0.63 -3.71 -9.00
C ALA A 50 -0.14 -4.06 -10.28
N ALA A 51 -1.29 -4.74 -10.17
CA ALA A 51 -2.14 -5.03 -11.32
C ALA A 51 -2.71 -3.74 -11.94
N ALA A 52 -3.13 -2.79 -11.10
CA ALA A 52 -3.62 -1.49 -11.52
C ALA A 52 -2.58 -0.70 -12.31
N PHE A 53 -1.37 -0.53 -11.75
CA PHE A 53 -0.27 0.19 -12.41
C PHE A 53 0.29 -0.52 -13.64
N LYS A 54 0.18 -1.85 -13.72
CA LYS A 54 0.66 -2.61 -14.89
C LYS A 54 -0.14 -2.27 -16.15
N ASN A 55 -1.46 -2.40 -16.10
CA ASN A 55 -2.38 -2.09 -17.21
C ASN A 55 -3.88 -2.24 -16.89
N ASN A 56 -4.27 -2.53 -15.63
CA ASN A 56 -5.66 -2.84 -15.31
C ASN A 56 -6.19 -1.95 -14.19
N ALA A 57 -6.48 -0.68 -14.48
CA ALA A 57 -7.03 0.25 -13.49
C ALA A 57 -8.32 -0.27 -12.81
N ALA A 58 -9.11 -1.09 -13.50
CA ALA A 58 -10.32 -1.70 -12.95
C ALA A 58 -10.04 -2.68 -11.80
N ALA A 59 -8.80 -3.17 -11.64
CA ALA A 59 -8.40 -3.97 -10.48
C ALA A 59 -8.60 -3.22 -9.15
N LEU A 60 -8.54 -1.88 -9.15
CA LEU A 60 -8.80 -1.09 -7.93
C LEU A 60 -10.22 -1.27 -7.40
N ALA A 61 -11.18 -1.72 -8.22
CA ALA A 61 -12.55 -2.01 -7.76
C ALA A 61 -12.61 -3.15 -6.73
N ASP A 62 -11.56 -3.97 -6.62
CA ASP A 62 -11.48 -5.00 -5.58
C ASP A 62 -11.19 -4.43 -4.18
N LEU A 63 -10.72 -3.17 -4.08
CA LEU A 63 -10.48 -2.46 -2.82
C LEU A 63 -11.74 -1.84 -2.21
N ASP A 64 -12.80 -1.68 -3.01
CA ASP A 64 -14.05 -1.02 -2.62
C ASP A 64 -15.03 -1.99 -1.92
N LYS A 65 -14.59 -3.23 -1.68
CA LYS A 65 -15.34 -4.22 -0.92
C LYS A 65 -15.04 -3.98 0.56
N PRO A 66 -16.05 -3.62 1.39
CA PRO A 66 -15.82 -3.52 2.83
C PRO A 66 -15.33 -4.89 3.33
N GLU A 67 -14.27 -4.90 4.14
CA GLU A 67 -13.92 -6.11 4.91
C GLU A 67 -15.19 -6.55 5.65
N PRO A 68 -15.63 -7.81 5.53
CA PRO A 68 -16.65 -8.32 6.42
C PRO A 68 -16.10 -8.22 7.83
N HIS A 69 -16.64 -7.29 8.63
CA HIS A 69 -16.45 -7.34 10.07
C HIS A 69 -17.19 -8.60 10.57
N GLU A 70 -16.46 -9.70 10.75
CA GLU A 70 -16.88 -10.83 11.62
C GLU A 70 -16.59 -10.52 13.08
#